data_AF-A0A1G1FJ54-F1
#
_entry.id   AF-A0A1G1FJ54-F1
#
_cell.length_a   1.000
_cell.length_b   1.000
_cell.length_c   1.000
_cell.angle_alpha   90.00
_cell.angle_beta   90.00
_cell.angle_gamma   90.00
#
_symmetry.space_group_name_H-M   'P 1'
#
loop_
_entity.id
_entity.type
_entity.pdbx_description
1 polymer ?
#
loop_
_entity_poly.entity_id
_entity_poly.type
_entity_poly.pdbx_seq_one_letter_code
_entity_poly.pdbx_strand_id
1 'polypeptide(L)'
;MGEPNQITDPFMDKLIIAAISAIGGAICVYLGAVRIAQKNRRVESGFKLYDTFRHTINSLERAENFDTQDILKRDFGEQTRAAEHFGFFLPLRQRKAFTKAWNAYKQKYSENKFSDIGERDKRDSLRKFALNHIYNILKFTGYRQYTFREKIKILWNNIKLKIKKTAQQGVQGNRD
;
A
#
# COMPACT_ATOMS: atom_id res chain seq x y z
N MET A 1 -51.99 6.79 48.34
CA MET A 1 -51.27 6.29 47.16
C MET A 1 -49.97 7.05 47.08
N GLY A 2 -48.89 6.48 47.62
CA GLY A 2 -47.55 7.10 47.55
C GLY A 2 -46.83 6.52 46.35
N GLU A 3 -46.45 7.36 45.39
CA GLU A 3 -45.54 6.95 44.32
C GLU A 3 -44.16 6.63 44.94
N PRO A 4 -43.49 5.54 44.51
CA PRO A 4 -42.14 5.26 44.95
C PRO A 4 -41.19 6.31 44.36
N ASN A 5 -40.74 7.24 45.21
CA ASN A 5 -39.62 8.13 44.90
C ASN A 5 -38.40 7.30 44.51
N GLN A 6 -38.03 7.37 43.23
CA GLN A 6 -36.75 6.84 42.76
C GLN A 6 -35.64 7.73 43.33
N ILE A 7 -35.02 7.27 44.43
CA ILE A 7 -33.78 7.85 44.93
C ILE A 7 -32.67 7.33 44.02
N THR A 8 -32.36 8.09 42.97
CA THR A 8 -31.08 7.91 42.25
C THR A 8 -29.96 8.48 43.12
N ASP A 9 -29.06 7.61 43.56
CA ASP A 9 -27.91 7.99 44.36
C ASP A 9 -26.97 8.87 43.51
N PRO A 10 -26.74 10.15 43.87
CA PRO A 10 -25.91 11.07 43.09
C PRO A 10 -24.45 10.62 42.99
N PHE A 11 -24.01 9.66 43.83
CA PHE A 11 -22.71 9.00 43.70
C PHE A 11 -22.68 8.01 42.53
N MET A 12 -23.75 7.23 42.36
CA MET A 12 -23.88 6.26 41.26
C MET A 12 -23.94 6.96 39.90
N ASP A 13 -24.61 8.11 39.80
CA ASP A 13 -24.68 8.90 38.55
C ASP A 13 -23.30 9.44 38.13
N LYS A 14 -22.49 9.92 39.07
CA LYS A 14 -21.11 10.38 38.79
C LYS A 14 -20.22 9.23 38.33
N LEU A 15 -20.40 8.04 38.91
CA LEU A 15 -19.61 6.85 38.57
C LEU A 15 -19.97 6.34 37.17
N ILE A 16 -21.24 6.38 36.79
CA ILE A 16 -21.73 6.06 35.44
C ILE A 16 -21.16 7.06 34.41
N ILE A 17 -21.22 8.37 34.68
CA ILE A 17 -20.68 9.41 33.78
C ILE A 17 -19.16 9.26 33.59
N ALA A 18 -18.43 8.97 34.67
CA ALA A 18 -16.99 8.73 34.60
C ALA A 18 -16.66 7.47 33.77
N ALA A 19 -17.41 6.38 33.95
CA ALA A 19 -17.24 5.15 33.19
C ALA A 19 -17.53 5.35 31.68
N ILE A 20 -18.61 6.04 31.34
CA ILE A 20 -18.96 6.35 29.94
C ILE A 20 -17.87 7.23 29.29
N SER A 21 -17.36 8.23 30.02
CA SER A 21 -16.31 9.12 29.54
C SER A 21 -14.99 8.38 29.31
N ALA A 22 -14.61 7.47 30.20
CA ALA A 22 -13.42 6.64 30.07
C ALA A 22 -13.51 5.68 28.88
N ILE A 23 -14.67 5.03 28.70
CA ILE A 23 -14.94 4.13 27.56
C ILE A 23 -14.91 4.91 26.25
N GLY A 24 -15.59 6.07 26.20
CA GLY A 24 -15.59 6.95 25.03
C GLY A 24 -14.18 7.43 24.65
N GLY A 25 -13.38 7.85 25.63
CA GLY A 25 -11.99 8.22 25.46
C GLY A 25 -11.13 7.08 24.90
N ALA A 26 -11.25 5.87 25.46
CA ALA A 26 -10.53 4.68 25.01
C ALA A 26 -10.89 4.30 23.56
N ILE A 27 -12.18 4.36 23.20
CA ILE A 27 -12.65 4.10 21.83
C ILE A 27 -12.06 5.12 20.86
N CYS A 28 -12.08 6.42 21.20
CA CYS A 28 -11.52 7.47 20.35
C CYS A 28 -10.01 7.29 20.12
N VAL A 29 -9.24 6.98 21.17
CA VAL A 29 -7.80 6.72 21.07
C VAL A 29 -7.53 5.48 20.20
N TYR A 30 -8.30 4.40 20.41
CA TYR A 30 -8.18 3.19 19.61
C TYR A 30 -8.47 3.44 18.12
N LEU A 31 -9.59 4.11 17.81
CA LEU A 31 -9.96 4.46 16.42
C LEU A 31 -8.90 5.37 15.77
N GLY A 32 -8.33 6.31 16.53
CA GLY A 32 -7.22 7.15 16.10
C GLY A 32 -5.97 6.32 15.75
N ALA A 33 -5.57 5.41 16.65
CA ALA A 33 -4.43 4.52 16.43
C ALA A 33 -4.62 3.60 15.22
N VAL A 34 -5.83 3.03 15.05
CA VAL A 34 -6.17 2.19 13.88
C VAL A 34 -6.07 2.99 12.58
N ARG A 35 -6.57 4.23 12.54
CA ARG A 35 -6.44 5.10 11.35
C ARG A 35 -4.98 5.39 11.02
N ILE A 36 -4.15 5.68 12.01
CA ILE A 36 -2.71 5.93 11.82
C ILE A 36 -2.01 4.66 11.29
N ALA A 37 -2.30 3.51 11.88
CA ALA A 37 -1.74 2.23 11.44
C ALA A 37 -2.13 1.89 10.00
N GLN A 38 -3.40 2.08 9.62
CA GLN A 38 -3.85 1.88 8.24
C GLN A 38 -3.18 2.84 7.26
N LYS A 39 -3.01 4.12 7.63
CA LYS A 39 -2.29 5.10 6.82
C LYS A 39 -0.84 4.67 6.59
N ASN A 40 -0.14 4.21 7.64
CA ASN A 40 1.24 3.74 7.53
C ASN A 40 1.34 2.49 6.65
N ARG A 41 0.44 1.51 6.81
CA ARG A 41 0.41 0.31 5.96
C ARG A 41 0.14 0.63 4.50
N ARG A 42 -0.72 1.62 4.22
CA ARG A 42 -0.94 2.12 2.86
C ARG A 42 0.32 2.72 2.25
N VAL A 43 1.04 3.54 3.01
CA VAL A 43 2.29 4.16 2.55
C VAL A 43 3.35 3.11 2.29
N GLU A 44 3.55 2.17 3.22
CA GLU A 44 4.51 1.08 3.10
C GLU A 44 4.21 0.17 1.90
N SER A 45 2.95 -0.25 1.74
CA SER A 45 2.54 -1.06 0.58
C SER A 45 2.66 -0.29 -0.74
N GLY A 46 2.39 1.02 -0.73
CA GLY A 46 2.62 1.88 -1.89
C GLY A 46 4.10 1.98 -2.25
N PHE A 47 5.00 2.04 -1.27
CA PHE A 47 6.45 2.04 -1.48
C PHE A 47 6.88 0.76 -2.17
N LYS A 48 6.44 -0.38 -1.60
CA LYS A 48 6.75 -1.70 -2.14
C LYS A 48 6.27 -1.84 -3.57
N LEU A 49 5.06 -1.38 -3.86
CA LEU A 49 4.53 -1.35 -5.23
C LEU A 49 5.43 -0.51 -6.16
N TYR A 50 5.77 0.71 -5.76
CA TYR A 50 6.68 1.56 -6.54
C TYR A 50 8.03 0.90 -6.79
N ASP A 51 8.64 0.33 -5.75
CA ASP A 51 9.95 -0.32 -5.82
C ASP A 51 9.94 -1.52 -6.78
N THR A 52 8.89 -2.35 -6.75
CA THR A 52 8.72 -3.46 -7.70
C THR A 52 8.60 -3.02 -9.16
N PHE A 53 8.05 -1.82 -9.41
CA PHE A 53 7.97 -1.26 -10.77
C PHE A 53 9.21 -0.47 -11.16
N ARG A 54 10.03 -0.02 -10.20
CA ARG A 54 11.18 0.86 -10.46
C ARG A 54 12.20 0.19 -11.37
N HIS A 55 12.51 -1.08 -11.14
CA HIS A 55 13.45 -1.83 -11.98
C HIS A 55 12.93 -1.98 -13.41
N THR A 56 11.65 -2.29 -13.56
CA THR A 56 10.98 -2.39 -14.87
C THR A 56 10.96 -1.04 -15.58
N ILE A 57 10.59 0.06 -14.91
CA ILE A 57 10.60 1.42 -15.48
C ILE A 57 12.00 1.78 -15.98
N ASN A 58 13.02 1.63 -15.11
CA ASN A 58 14.40 1.96 -15.49
C ASN A 58 14.88 1.12 -16.68
N SER A 59 14.48 -0.15 -16.73
CA SER A 59 14.82 -1.06 -17.84
C SER A 59 14.11 -0.62 -19.12
N LEU A 60 12.82 -0.28 -19.05
CA LEU A 60 12.02 0.20 -20.19
C LEU A 60 12.45 1.58 -20.69
N GLU A 61 12.93 2.47 -19.82
CA GLU A 61 13.39 3.80 -20.21
C GLU A 61 14.76 3.75 -20.90
N ARG A 62 15.61 2.78 -20.50
CA ARG A 62 16.96 2.58 -21.06
C ARG A 62 17.02 1.55 -22.20
N ALA A 63 15.92 0.85 -22.48
CA ALA A 63 15.85 -0.16 -23.53
C ALA A 63 15.75 0.50 -24.91
N GLU A 64 16.90 0.85 -25.50
CA GLU A 64 16.97 1.18 -26.94
C GLU A 64 16.98 -0.08 -27.81
N ASN A 65 17.49 -1.22 -27.30
CA ASN A 65 17.68 -2.46 -28.05
C ASN A 65 17.20 -3.75 -27.34
N PHE A 66 16.63 -3.66 -26.12
CA PHE A 66 16.23 -4.84 -25.35
C PHE A 66 14.83 -5.34 -25.71
N ASP A 67 14.59 -6.64 -25.51
CA ASP A 67 13.24 -7.19 -25.57
C ASP A 67 12.41 -6.69 -24.37
N THR A 68 11.59 -5.66 -24.64
CA THR A 68 10.58 -5.11 -23.75
C THR A 68 9.76 -6.20 -23.05
N GLN A 69 9.57 -7.37 -23.67
CA GLN A 69 8.81 -8.47 -23.08
C GLN A 69 9.53 -9.14 -21.93
N ASP A 70 10.83 -9.43 -22.08
CA ASP A 70 11.61 -10.07 -21.02
C ASP A 70 11.68 -9.17 -19.79
N ILE A 71 11.79 -7.86 -20.03
CA ILE A 71 11.72 -6.85 -18.97
C ILE A 71 10.37 -6.90 -18.24
N LEU A 72 9.26 -7.01 -18.98
CA LEU A 72 7.93 -7.08 -18.38
C LEU A 72 7.69 -8.41 -17.66
N LYS A 73 8.20 -9.53 -18.19
CA LYS A 73 8.00 -10.87 -17.63
C LYS A 73 8.77 -11.10 -16.34
N ARG A 74 10.01 -10.62 -16.28
CA ARG A 74 10.92 -10.84 -15.16
C ARG A 74 10.29 -10.50 -13.81
N ASP A 75 9.61 -9.36 -13.73
CA ASP A 75 9.15 -8.78 -12.46
C ASP A 75 7.61 -8.91 -12.27
N PHE A 76 6.88 -9.49 -13.23
CA PHE A 76 5.41 -9.47 -13.25
C PHE A 76 4.75 -10.16 -12.04
N GLY A 77 5.33 -11.27 -11.59
CA GLY A 77 4.84 -12.00 -10.41
C GLY A 77 4.96 -11.18 -9.12
N GLU A 78 6.06 -10.46 -8.95
CA GLU A 78 6.28 -9.58 -7.79
C GLU A 78 5.38 -8.34 -7.84
N GLN A 79 5.25 -7.73 -9.02
CA GLN A 79 4.34 -6.62 -9.27
C GLN A 79 2.89 -7.00 -8.94
N THR A 80 2.48 -8.23 -9.27
CA THR A 80 1.13 -8.73 -8.99
C THR A 80 0.86 -8.80 -7.50
N ARG A 81 1.76 -9.44 -6.73
CA ARG A 81 1.63 -9.52 -5.27
C ARG A 81 1.64 -8.13 -4.62
N ALA A 82 2.51 -7.24 -5.10
CA ALA A 82 2.60 -5.88 -4.58
C ALA A 82 1.32 -5.07 -4.89
N ALA A 83 0.76 -5.22 -6.09
CA ALA A 83 -0.45 -4.52 -6.52
C ALA A 83 -1.68 -4.99 -5.73
N GLU A 84 -1.83 -6.29 -5.52
CA GLU A 84 -2.92 -6.87 -4.72
C GLU A 84 -2.84 -6.42 -3.26
N HIS A 85 -1.64 -6.49 -2.68
CA HIS A 85 -1.39 -6.04 -1.30
C HIS A 85 -1.66 -4.54 -1.13
N PHE A 86 -1.20 -3.69 -2.05
CA PHE A 86 -1.48 -2.25 -2.02
C PHE A 86 -2.98 -1.95 -2.22
N GLY A 87 -3.64 -2.65 -3.14
CA GLY A 87 -5.07 -2.54 -3.39
C GLY A 87 -5.92 -2.78 -2.14
N PHE A 88 -5.48 -3.70 -1.25
CA PHE A 88 -6.15 -3.94 0.02
C PHE A 88 -6.12 -2.73 0.97
N PHE A 89 -5.06 -1.91 0.94
CA PHE A 89 -4.95 -0.73 1.81
C PHE A 89 -5.49 0.56 1.19
N LEU A 90 -5.97 0.51 -0.05
CA LEU A 90 -6.62 1.66 -0.67
C LEU A 90 -8.00 1.93 -0.07
N PRO A 91 -8.42 3.21 0.04
CA PRO A 91 -9.80 3.56 0.33
C PRO A 91 -10.76 2.96 -0.69
N LEU A 92 -11.97 2.55 -0.28
CA LEU A 92 -12.96 1.91 -1.16
C LEU A 92 -13.22 2.68 -2.45
N ARG A 93 -13.28 4.01 -2.38
CA ARG A 93 -13.46 4.90 -3.55
C ARG A 93 -12.32 4.79 -4.58
N GLN A 94 -11.10 4.51 -4.11
CA GLN A 94 -9.91 4.38 -4.96
C GLN A 94 -9.68 2.94 -5.43
N ARG A 95 -10.12 1.93 -4.65
CA ARG A 95 -9.96 0.51 -4.99
C ARG A 95 -10.51 0.17 -6.37
N LYS A 96 -11.76 0.56 -6.69
CA LYS A 96 -12.36 0.24 -8.00
C LYS A 96 -11.55 0.79 -9.17
N ALA A 97 -11.11 2.04 -9.06
CA ALA A 97 -10.30 2.69 -10.09
C ALA A 97 -8.90 2.05 -10.21
N PHE A 98 -8.28 1.70 -9.08
CA PHE A 98 -7.01 0.99 -9.05
C PHE A 98 -7.14 -0.40 -9.68
N THR A 99 -8.14 -1.19 -9.29
CA THR A 99 -8.39 -2.53 -9.84
C THR A 99 -8.63 -2.46 -11.34
N LYS A 100 -9.36 -1.46 -11.83
CA LYS A 100 -9.55 -1.24 -13.29
C LYS A 100 -8.21 -0.97 -13.98
N ALA A 101 -7.37 -0.09 -13.45
CA ALA A 101 -6.05 0.21 -14.00
C ALA A 101 -5.12 -1.01 -13.98
N TRP A 102 -5.12 -1.76 -12.88
CA TRP A 102 -4.35 -2.99 -12.70
C TRP A 102 -4.79 -4.09 -13.67
N ASN A 103 -6.10 -4.32 -13.79
CA ASN A 103 -6.65 -5.30 -14.72
C ASN A 103 -6.36 -4.95 -16.17
N ALA A 104 -6.42 -3.67 -16.55
CA ALA A 104 -6.05 -3.24 -17.91
C ALA A 104 -4.58 -3.55 -18.24
N TYR A 105 -3.67 -3.37 -17.27
CA TYR A 105 -2.27 -3.76 -17.43
C TYR A 105 -2.09 -5.28 -17.54
N LYS A 106 -2.72 -6.06 -16.65
CA LYS A 106 -2.67 -7.53 -16.67
C LYS A 106 -3.26 -8.13 -17.95
N GLN A 107 -4.40 -7.61 -18.39
CA GLN A 107 -5.07 -8.06 -19.62
C GLN A 107 -4.15 -7.85 -20.81
N LYS A 108 -3.53 -6.67 -20.94
CA LYS A 108 -2.60 -6.39 -22.04
C LYS A 108 -1.29 -7.15 -21.95
N TYR A 109 -0.82 -7.43 -20.74
CA TYR A 109 0.28 -8.37 -20.54
C TYR A 109 -0.07 -9.80 -21.02
N SER A 110 -1.34 -10.22 -20.87
CA SER A 110 -1.81 -11.57 -21.22
C SER A 110 -2.24 -11.72 -22.70
N GLU A 111 -2.88 -10.69 -23.27
CA GLU A 111 -3.36 -10.65 -24.67
C GLU A 111 -2.21 -10.65 -25.65
N ASN A 112 -1.12 -9.99 -25.28
CA ASN A 112 0.09 -10.10 -26.04
C ASN A 112 0.77 -11.44 -25.70
N LYS A 113 0.24 -12.56 -26.20
CA LYS A 113 1.09 -13.75 -26.41
C LYS A 113 2.11 -13.37 -27.46
N PHE A 114 3.21 -12.79 -26.99
CA PHE A 114 4.16 -12.09 -27.80
C PHE A 114 5.02 -13.08 -28.61
N SER A 115 4.58 -13.46 -29.80
CA SER A 115 5.45 -14.06 -30.82
C SER A 115 6.32 -12.97 -31.43
N ASP A 116 7.62 -13.24 -31.57
CA ASP A 116 8.68 -12.39 -32.15
C ASP A 116 8.22 -11.02 -32.68
N ILE A 117 8.28 -10.00 -31.83
CA ILE A 117 8.08 -8.62 -32.28
C ILE A 117 9.40 -8.13 -32.89
N GLY A 118 9.65 -8.56 -34.12
CA GLY A 118 10.86 -8.22 -34.90
C GLY A 118 10.95 -6.75 -35.28
N GLU A 119 9.83 -6.03 -35.39
CA GLU A 119 9.81 -4.62 -35.79
C GLU A 119 10.07 -3.67 -34.61
N ARG A 120 11.06 -2.78 -34.78
CA ARG A 120 11.45 -1.74 -33.81
C ARG A 120 10.26 -0.88 -33.37
N ASP A 121 9.38 -0.50 -34.29
CA ASP A 121 8.22 0.37 -34.02
C ASP A 121 7.20 -0.30 -33.10
N LYS A 122 7.00 -1.61 -33.26
CA LYS A 122 6.11 -2.39 -32.38
C LYS A 122 6.70 -2.52 -30.97
N ARG A 123 8.03 -2.68 -30.85
CA ARG A 123 8.72 -2.68 -29.53
C ARG A 123 8.60 -1.34 -28.82
N ASP A 124 8.79 -0.23 -29.54
CA ASP A 124 8.67 1.11 -28.99
C ASP A 124 7.23 1.47 -28.59
N SER A 125 6.24 1.06 -29.40
CA SER A 125 4.83 1.19 -29.06
C SER A 125 4.46 0.44 -27.78
N LEU A 126 4.92 -0.81 -27.66
CA LEU A 126 4.71 -1.63 -26.46
C LEU A 126 5.38 -1.01 -25.21
N ARG A 127 6.59 -0.49 -25.36
CA ARG A 127 7.36 0.17 -24.29
C ARG A 127 6.63 1.42 -23.77
N LYS A 128 6.19 2.31 -24.68
CA LYS A 128 5.41 3.51 -24.33
C LYS A 128 4.09 3.13 -23.66
N PHE A 129 3.41 2.13 -24.19
CA PHE A 129 2.18 1.61 -23.62
C PHE A 129 2.39 1.09 -22.19
N ALA A 130 3.41 0.25 -21.99
CA ALA A 130 3.73 -0.33 -20.69
C ALA A 130 4.05 0.74 -19.65
N LEU A 131 4.92 1.69 -19.99
CA LEU A 131 5.24 2.83 -19.12
C LEU A 131 3.98 3.63 -18.75
N ASN A 132 3.12 3.93 -19.71
CA ASN A 132 1.87 4.65 -19.44
C ASN A 132 0.96 3.90 -18.47
N HIS A 133 0.82 2.57 -18.62
CA HIS A 133 0.02 1.76 -17.71
C HIS A 133 0.63 1.65 -16.31
N ILE A 134 1.95 1.45 -16.22
CA ILE A 134 2.67 1.43 -14.95
C ILE A 134 2.48 2.77 -14.22
N TYR A 135 2.67 3.91 -14.91
CA TYR A 135 2.43 5.22 -14.32
C TYR A 135 0.98 5.44 -13.90
N ASN A 136 0.01 4.90 -14.65
CA ASN A 136 -1.41 4.93 -14.27
C ASN A 136 -1.74 4.11 -13.03
N ILE A 137 -0.99 3.04 -12.74
CA ILE A 137 -1.11 2.27 -11.50
C ILE A 137 -0.43 3.02 -10.35
N LEU A 138 0.78 3.56 -10.61
CA LEU A 138 1.58 4.23 -9.59
C LEU A 138 0.97 5.55 -9.11
N LYS A 139 0.10 6.21 -9.89
CA LYS A 139 -0.58 7.45 -9.43
C LYS A 139 -1.38 7.26 -8.15
N PHE A 140 -1.91 6.05 -7.90
CA PHE A 140 -2.70 5.74 -6.70
C PHE A 140 -1.87 5.71 -5.42
N THR A 141 -0.56 5.50 -5.56
CA THR A 141 0.38 5.46 -4.42
C THR A 141 0.68 6.85 -3.86
N GLY A 142 0.42 7.91 -4.62
CA GLY A 142 0.79 9.27 -4.22
C GLY A 142 2.29 9.56 -4.31
N TYR A 143 3.14 8.65 -4.84
CA TYR A 143 4.59 8.88 -4.94
C TYR A 143 5.04 9.99 -5.88
N ARG A 144 4.15 10.46 -6.76
CA ARG A 144 4.37 11.72 -7.51
C ARG A 144 4.22 12.96 -6.63
N GLN A 145 3.50 12.88 -5.51
CA GLN A 145 3.22 13.97 -4.57
C GLN A 145 4.16 14.00 -3.36
N TYR A 146 4.86 12.89 -3.06
CA TYR A 146 5.84 12.88 -1.98
C TYR A 146 7.11 13.61 -2.40
N THR A 147 7.44 14.68 -1.68
CA THR A 147 8.73 15.37 -1.82
C THR A 147 9.87 14.39 -1.52
N PHE A 148 11.07 14.66 -2.06
CA PHE A 148 12.27 13.84 -1.78
C PHE A 148 12.48 13.58 -0.28
N ARG A 149 12.15 14.57 0.57
CA ARG A 149 12.15 14.45 2.05
C ARG A 149 11.20 13.38 2.59
N GLU A 150 9.98 13.30 2.07
CA GLU A 150 9.01 12.29 2.52
C GLU A 150 9.39 10.89 2.06
N LYS A 151 9.99 10.77 0.86
CA LYS A 151 10.59 9.51 0.38
C LYS A 151 11.69 9.02 1.31
N ILE A 152 12.60 9.92 1.74
CA ILE A 152 13.65 9.59 2.72
C ILE A 152 13.06 9.22 4.08
N LYS A 153 12.04 9.95 4.56
CA LYS A 153 11.43 9.69 5.88
C LYS A 153 10.75 8.32 5.95
N ILE A 154 10.08 7.93 4.87
CA ILE A 154 9.48 6.59 4.73
C ILE A 154 10.56 5.51 4.66
N LEU A 155 11.62 5.74 3.88
CA LEU A 155 12.77 4.82 3.78
C LEU A 155 13.42 4.60 5.16
N TRP A 156 13.65 5.69 5.91
CA TRP A 156 14.23 5.65 7.25
C TRP A 156 13.36 4.90 8.25
N ASN A 157 12.04 5.10 8.20
CA ASN A 157 11.10 4.37 9.05
C ASN A 157 11.08 2.87 8.74
N ASN A 158 11.17 2.49 7.46
CA ASN A 158 11.24 1.09 7.06
C ASN A 158 12.57 0.43 7.49
N ILE A 159 13.70 1.13 7.38
CA ILE A 159 14.99 0.66 7.89
C ILE A 159 14.92 0.45 9.41
N LYS A 160 14.37 1.41 10.17
CA LYS A 160 14.17 1.27 11.63
C LYS A 160 13.30 0.06 11.98
N LEU A 161 12.19 -0.15 11.26
CA LEU A 161 11.30 -1.29 11.48
C LEU A 161 11.98 -2.63 11.19
N LYS A 162 12.82 -2.68 10.14
CA LYS A 162 13.58 -3.89 9.77
C LYS A 162 14.63 -4.20 10.83
N ILE A 163 15.42 -3.20 11.26
CA ILE A 163 16.39 -3.34 12.35
C ILE A 163 15.70 -3.82 13.64
N LYS A 164 14.53 -3.26 13.98
CA LYS A 164 13.79 -3.65 15.17
C LYS A 164 13.28 -5.10 15.11
N LYS A 165 12.83 -5.56 13.94
CA LYS A 165 12.42 -6.96 13.73
C LYS A 165 13.62 -7.92 13.79
N THR A 166 14.75 -7.57 13.17
CA THR A 166 15.98 -8.38 13.23
C THR A 166 16.52 -8.46 14.66
N ALA A 167 16.46 -7.36 15.43
CA ALA A 167 16.84 -7.35 16.84
C ALA A 167 15.91 -8.23 17.69
N GLN A 168 14.61 -8.29 17.40
CA GLN A 168 13.67 -9.16 18.11
C GLN A 168 13.86 -10.64 17.75
N GLN A 169 14.21 -10.97 16.50
CA GLN A 169 14.50 -12.34 16.09
C GLN A 169 15.85 -12.85 16.63
N GLY A 170 16.86 -11.98 16.71
CA GLY A 170 18.17 -12.33 17.30
C GLY A 170 18.14 -12.58 18.82
N VAL A 171 17.17 -12.01 19.54
CA VAL A 171 16.98 -12.28 20.99
C VAL A 171 16.28 -13.62 21.24
N GLN A 172 15.51 -14.12 20.26
CA GLN A 172 14.76 -15.36 20.41
C GLN A 172 15.56 -16.61 20.00
N GLY A 173 16.57 -16.47 19.12
CA GLY A 173 17.50 -17.55 18.75
C GLY A 173 18.71 -17.72 19.67
N ASN A 174 18.76 -17.00 20.80
CA ASN A 174 19.87 -17.04 21.77
C ASN A 174 19.37 -17.51 23.17
N ARG A 175 18.19 -18.13 23.21
CA ARG A 175 17.53 -18.69 24.40
C ARG A 175 17.23 -20.20 24.29
N ASP A 176 17.76 -20.84 23.26
CA ASP A 176 17.87 -22.29 23.12
C ASP A 176 19.36 -22.67 23.19
#